data_AF-A0A380JI96-F1
#
_entry.id   AF-A0A380JI96-F1
#
_cell.length_a   1.000
_cell.length_b   1.000
_cell.length_c   1.000
_cell.angle_alpha   90.00
_cell.angle_beta   90.00
_cell.angle_gamma   90.00
#
_symmetry.space_group_name_H-M   'P 1'
#
loop_
_entity.id
_entity.type
_entity.pdbx_description
1 polymer ?
#
loop_
_entity_poly.entity_id
_entity_poly.type
_entity_poly.pdbx_seq_one_letter_code
_entity_poly.pdbx_strand_id
1 'polypeptide(L)'
;MKEFEDDYRQAIGKSGVQGLGDPRVKKELKDRVTRLQDSLASASDDQSRQEIKFLLDRAKGDYQKYVTAEKKMVAKIRYDMRLQETYAKKKKQQTTIIIASIVGVLLLALFIFLHFNASHRAAQNEAAAKAAFQQKSSQASSKPDAGDTLGDAELLPKNLIGTWTGTQGGATISLTFAEDGTVSVTTQLSDGSYTQNSGAITSTLPVDDTTFRVVQASGNVFPGQLTTGSGYDLGYKLSDDGQTLYPIQWENQGGQDIDYSQYKYDKANAFTKSK
;
A
#
# COMPACT_ATOMS: atom_id res chain seq x y z
N MET A 1 -6.91 -27.66 -10.62
CA MET A 1 -8.28 -27.98 -10.15
C MET A 1 -8.70 -29.37 -10.66
N LYS A 2 -8.73 -29.63 -11.98
CA LYS A 2 -8.93 -30.99 -12.53
C LYS A 2 -8.02 -32.05 -11.90
N GLU A 3 -6.70 -31.84 -11.94
CA GLU A 3 -5.71 -32.79 -11.39
C GLU A 3 -6.01 -33.24 -9.95
N PHE A 4 -6.44 -32.32 -9.07
CA PHE A 4 -6.79 -32.68 -7.70
C PHE A 4 -8.05 -33.57 -7.65
N GLU A 5 -9.09 -33.30 -8.45
CA GLU A 5 -10.24 -34.21 -8.52
C GLU A 5 -9.87 -35.57 -9.15
N ASP A 6 -9.02 -35.57 -10.17
CA ASP A 6 -8.63 -36.77 -10.91
C ASP A 6 -7.75 -37.70 -10.04
N ASP A 7 -6.74 -37.17 -9.34
CA ASP A 7 -5.96 -37.90 -8.33
C ASP A 7 -6.85 -38.45 -7.20
N TYR A 8 -7.81 -37.65 -6.72
CA TYR A 8 -8.69 -38.07 -5.63
C TYR A 8 -9.67 -39.17 -6.06
N ARG A 9 -10.18 -39.11 -7.30
CA ARG A 9 -10.97 -40.19 -7.92
C ARG A 9 -10.14 -41.47 -8.03
N GLN A 10 -8.89 -41.36 -8.47
CA GLN A 10 -7.98 -42.49 -8.61
C GLN A 10 -7.65 -43.15 -7.25
N ALA A 11 -7.43 -42.35 -6.21
CA ALA A 11 -7.23 -42.83 -4.84
C ALA A 11 -8.49 -43.52 -4.26
N ILE A 12 -9.69 -43.02 -4.57
CA ILE A 12 -10.97 -43.57 -4.10
C ILE A 12 -11.36 -44.87 -4.83
N GLY A 13 -10.75 -45.19 -5.98
CA GLY A 13 -10.84 -46.52 -6.59
C GLY A 13 -10.45 -47.68 -5.66
N LYS A 14 -9.71 -47.40 -4.58
CA LYS A 14 -9.35 -48.35 -3.51
C LYS A 14 -10.46 -48.57 -2.46
N SER A 15 -11.60 -47.88 -2.53
CA SER A 15 -12.67 -47.92 -1.52
C SER A 15 -13.57 -49.18 -1.55
N GLY A 16 -13.23 -50.19 -2.35
CA GLY A 16 -13.99 -51.44 -2.46
C GLY A 16 -15.31 -51.33 -3.25
N VAL A 17 -15.56 -50.22 -3.91
CA VAL A 17 -16.63 -50.06 -4.91
C VAL A 17 -15.97 -49.80 -6.26
N GLN A 18 -16.02 -50.81 -7.13
CA GLN A 18 -15.35 -50.77 -8.43
C GLN A 18 -16.02 -49.73 -9.34
N GLY A 19 -15.21 -48.90 -10.02
CA GLY A 19 -15.71 -47.84 -10.90
C GLY A 19 -16.36 -46.65 -10.19
N LEU A 20 -16.14 -46.46 -8.88
CA LEU A 20 -16.71 -45.35 -8.13
C LEU A 20 -16.26 -43.98 -8.69
N GLY A 21 -17.24 -43.16 -9.07
CA GLY A 21 -17.02 -41.85 -9.69
C GLY A 21 -17.07 -41.84 -11.22
N ASP A 22 -17.24 -43.00 -11.87
CA ASP A 22 -17.50 -43.11 -13.31
C ASP A 22 -19.03 -42.95 -13.59
N PRO A 23 -19.46 -41.95 -14.38
CA PRO A 23 -20.85 -41.82 -14.81
C PRO A 23 -21.40 -43.05 -15.54
N ARG A 24 -20.56 -43.81 -16.26
CA ARG A 24 -20.94 -45.01 -17.02
C ARG A 24 -21.37 -46.14 -16.08
N VAL A 25 -20.58 -46.42 -15.05
CA VAL A 25 -20.87 -47.46 -14.05
C VAL A 25 -22.14 -47.12 -13.25
N LYS A 26 -22.29 -45.85 -12.86
CA LYS A 26 -23.52 -45.36 -12.21
C LYS A 26 -24.76 -45.56 -13.09
N LYS A 27 -24.64 -45.26 -14.39
CA LYS A 27 -25.72 -45.47 -15.37
C LYS A 27 -26.02 -46.96 -15.52
N GLU A 28 -25.02 -47.81 -15.69
CA GLU A 28 -25.19 -49.25 -15.86
C GLU A 28 -25.92 -49.90 -14.66
N LEU A 29 -25.53 -49.54 -13.43
CA LEU A 29 -26.21 -50.02 -12.21
C LEU A 29 -27.68 -49.58 -12.16
N LYS A 30 -27.98 -48.33 -12.55
CA LYS A 30 -29.36 -47.84 -12.65
C LYS A 30 -30.15 -48.58 -13.73
N ASP A 31 -29.59 -48.70 -14.92
CA ASP A 31 -30.22 -49.37 -16.06
C ASP A 31 -30.46 -50.86 -15.75
N ARG A 32 -29.59 -51.51 -14.97
CA ARG A 32 -29.79 -52.89 -14.47
C ARG A 32 -30.97 -53.00 -13.52
N VAL A 33 -31.16 -52.04 -12.61
CA VAL A 33 -32.34 -51.98 -11.73
C VAL A 33 -33.61 -51.83 -12.58
N THR A 34 -33.63 -50.90 -13.55
CA THR A 34 -34.78 -50.71 -14.44
C THR A 34 -35.11 -51.98 -15.23
N ARG A 35 -34.13 -52.59 -15.92
CA ARG A 35 -34.36 -53.85 -16.66
C ARG A 35 -34.97 -54.96 -15.78
N LEU A 36 -34.51 -55.10 -14.53
CA LEU A 36 -35.04 -56.10 -13.61
C LEU A 36 -36.44 -55.75 -13.07
N GLN A 37 -36.79 -54.47 -12.96
CA GLN A 37 -38.17 -54.04 -12.67
C GLN A 37 -39.11 -54.40 -13.84
N ASP A 38 -38.68 -54.13 -15.06
CA ASP A 38 -39.45 -54.41 -16.28
C ASP A 38 -39.64 -55.93 -16.45
N SER A 39 -38.57 -56.72 -16.28
CA SER A 39 -38.64 -58.19 -16.31
C SER A 39 -39.57 -58.76 -15.22
N LEU A 40 -39.59 -58.17 -14.03
CA LEU A 40 -40.48 -58.60 -12.94
C LEU A 40 -41.95 -58.33 -13.27
N ALA A 41 -42.25 -57.23 -13.95
CA ALA A 41 -43.59 -56.89 -14.40
C ALA A 41 -44.08 -57.84 -15.52
N SER A 42 -43.18 -58.27 -16.42
CA SER A 42 -43.51 -59.19 -17.52
C SER A 42 -43.48 -60.69 -17.17
N ALA A 43 -42.98 -61.06 -15.99
CA ALA A 43 -42.82 -62.47 -15.61
C ALA A 43 -44.18 -63.17 -15.39
N SER A 44 -44.37 -64.31 -16.04
CA SER A 44 -45.62 -65.07 -16.08
C SER A 44 -45.76 -66.15 -15.00
N ASP A 45 -44.64 -66.70 -14.50
CA ASP A 45 -44.62 -67.77 -13.50
C ASP A 45 -43.99 -67.32 -12.16
N ASP A 46 -44.37 -67.98 -11.08
CA ASP A 46 -43.96 -67.60 -9.72
C ASP A 46 -42.47 -67.86 -9.43
N GLN A 47 -41.85 -68.86 -10.09
CA GLN A 47 -40.44 -69.18 -9.89
C GLN A 47 -39.55 -68.08 -10.49
N SER A 48 -39.79 -67.71 -11.76
CA SER A 48 -39.14 -66.58 -12.41
C SER A 48 -39.37 -65.27 -11.64
N ARG A 49 -40.59 -65.04 -11.13
CA ARG A 49 -40.89 -63.87 -10.28
C ARG A 49 -40.04 -63.83 -9.02
N GLN A 50 -39.86 -64.96 -8.32
CA GLN A 50 -39.02 -65.02 -7.13
C GLN A 50 -37.53 -64.77 -7.47
N GLU A 51 -37.01 -65.38 -8.53
CA GLU A 51 -35.61 -65.19 -8.96
C GLU A 51 -35.34 -63.74 -9.39
N ILE A 52 -36.19 -63.16 -10.24
CA ILE A 52 -36.05 -61.77 -10.69
C ILE A 52 -36.17 -60.81 -9.50
N LYS A 53 -37.05 -61.08 -8.52
CA LYS A 53 -37.16 -60.27 -7.31
C LYS A 53 -35.88 -60.29 -6.47
N PHE A 54 -35.27 -61.47 -6.28
CA PHE A 54 -33.97 -61.60 -5.60
C PHE A 54 -32.86 -60.82 -6.33
N LEU A 55 -32.78 -60.95 -7.65
CA LEU A 55 -31.82 -60.22 -8.48
C LEU A 55 -32.05 -58.70 -8.42
N LEU A 56 -33.31 -58.26 -8.42
CA LEU A 56 -33.70 -56.85 -8.32
C LEU A 56 -33.32 -56.25 -6.97
N ASP A 57 -33.57 -56.94 -5.87
CA ASP A 57 -33.23 -56.44 -4.53
C ASP A 57 -31.71 -56.39 -4.33
N ARG A 58 -30.95 -57.34 -4.87
CA ARG A 58 -29.48 -57.26 -4.96
C ARG A 58 -29.03 -56.06 -5.79
N ALA A 59 -29.59 -55.85 -6.98
CA ALA A 59 -29.21 -54.72 -7.85
C ALA A 59 -29.53 -53.35 -7.22
N LYS A 60 -30.66 -53.22 -6.51
CA LYS A 60 -30.99 -52.03 -5.72
C LYS A 60 -29.95 -51.79 -4.62
N GLY A 61 -29.55 -52.84 -3.91
CA GLY A 61 -28.50 -52.78 -2.88
C GLY A 61 -27.16 -52.30 -3.43
N ASP A 62 -26.71 -52.86 -4.55
CA ASP A 62 -25.47 -52.46 -5.23
C ASP A 62 -25.52 -50.99 -5.69
N TYR A 63 -26.64 -50.54 -6.29
CA TYR A 63 -26.84 -49.15 -6.68
C TYR A 63 -26.88 -48.18 -5.48
N GLN A 64 -27.57 -48.53 -4.40
CA GLN A 64 -27.59 -47.72 -3.18
C GLN A 64 -26.21 -47.62 -2.52
N LYS A 65 -25.44 -48.73 -2.50
CA LYS A 65 -24.06 -48.76 -2.01
C LYS A 65 -23.18 -47.82 -2.82
N TYR A 66 -23.29 -47.85 -4.16
CA TYR A 66 -22.58 -46.94 -5.06
C TYR A 66 -22.91 -45.47 -4.78
N VAL A 67 -24.20 -45.10 -4.79
CA VAL A 67 -24.64 -43.71 -4.57
C VAL A 67 -24.25 -43.20 -3.16
N THR A 68 -24.26 -44.06 -2.15
CA THR A 68 -23.82 -43.71 -0.80
C THR A 68 -22.31 -43.46 -0.74
N ALA A 69 -21.51 -44.29 -1.41
CA ALA A 69 -20.07 -44.10 -1.49
C ALA A 69 -19.71 -42.83 -2.29
N GLU A 70 -20.42 -42.55 -3.38
CA GLU A 70 -20.27 -41.33 -4.20
C GLU A 70 -20.56 -40.06 -3.38
N LYS A 71 -21.65 -40.05 -2.60
CA LYS A 71 -21.95 -38.93 -1.68
C LYS A 71 -20.85 -38.71 -0.65
N LYS A 72 -20.31 -39.78 -0.04
CA LYS A 72 -19.21 -39.69 0.94
C LYS A 72 -17.92 -39.18 0.29
N MET A 73 -17.61 -39.63 -0.92
CA MET A 73 -16.50 -39.14 -1.76
C MET A 73 -16.61 -37.63 -2.01
N VAL A 74 -17.74 -37.15 -2.53
CA VAL A 74 -17.93 -35.73 -2.85
C VAL A 74 -17.86 -34.86 -1.60
N ALA A 75 -18.40 -35.33 -0.47
CA ALA A 75 -18.29 -34.65 0.82
C ALA A 75 -16.82 -34.53 1.29
N LYS A 76 -16.02 -35.60 1.13
CA LYS A 76 -14.60 -35.61 1.50
C LYS A 76 -13.77 -34.68 0.59
N ILE A 77 -13.95 -34.75 -0.72
CA ILE A 77 -13.28 -33.85 -1.69
C ILE A 77 -13.55 -32.37 -1.33
N ARG A 78 -14.81 -32.02 -1.04
CA ARG A 78 -15.21 -30.65 -0.64
C ARG A 78 -14.67 -30.24 0.74
N TYR A 79 -14.38 -31.19 1.63
CA TYR A 79 -13.74 -30.90 2.91
C TYR A 79 -12.25 -30.61 2.71
N ASP A 80 -11.54 -31.50 2.02
CA ASP A 80 -10.10 -31.38 1.76
C ASP A 80 -9.77 -30.13 0.92
N MET A 81 -10.58 -29.81 -0.10
CA MET A 81 -10.45 -28.55 -0.86
C MET A 81 -10.53 -27.31 0.04
N ARG A 82 -11.51 -27.24 0.94
CA ARG A 82 -11.66 -26.11 1.87
C ARG A 82 -10.50 -26.03 2.87
N LEU A 83 -9.95 -27.16 3.29
CA LEU A 83 -8.71 -27.22 4.05
C LEU A 83 -7.55 -26.63 3.24
N GLN A 84 -7.34 -27.12 2.02
CA GLN A 84 -6.23 -26.71 1.16
C GLN A 84 -6.27 -25.22 0.81
N GLU A 85 -7.44 -24.67 0.49
CA GLU A 85 -7.64 -23.22 0.31
C GLU A 85 -7.28 -22.42 1.57
N THR A 86 -7.66 -22.92 2.75
CA THR A 86 -7.34 -22.28 4.04
C THR A 86 -5.84 -22.31 4.31
N TYR A 87 -5.16 -23.43 4.06
CA TYR A 87 -3.70 -23.54 4.17
C TYR A 87 -2.98 -22.64 3.16
N ALA A 88 -3.45 -22.57 1.91
CA ALA A 88 -2.88 -21.70 0.89
C ALA A 88 -3.03 -20.21 1.23
N LYS A 89 -4.20 -19.78 1.74
CA LYS A 89 -4.43 -18.42 2.25
C LYS A 89 -3.52 -18.08 3.42
N LYS A 90 -3.43 -18.96 4.43
CA LYS A 90 -2.53 -18.78 5.58
C LYS A 90 -1.06 -18.69 5.15
N LYS A 91 -0.61 -19.58 4.25
CA LYS A 91 0.76 -19.55 3.70
C LYS A 91 1.04 -18.23 2.97
N LYS A 92 0.13 -17.77 2.10
CA LYS A 92 0.28 -16.50 1.38
C LYS A 92 0.38 -15.32 2.36
N GLN A 93 -0.47 -15.26 3.39
CA GLN A 93 -0.41 -14.22 4.42
C GLN A 93 0.93 -14.26 5.19
N GLN A 94 1.38 -15.44 5.65
CA GLN A 94 2.67 -15.58 6.34
C GLN A 94 3.85 -15.15 5.45
N THR A 95 3.89 -15.56 4.18
CA THR A 95 4.94 -15.14 3.25
C THR A 95 4.92 -13.62 3.01
N THR A 96 3.74 -12.99 2.89
CA THR A 96 3.63 -11.53 2.77
C THR A 96 4.15 -10.82 4.02
N ILE A 97 3.80 -11.29 5.22
CA ILE A 97 4.29 -10.72 6.48
C ILE A 97 5.81 -10.84 6.57
N ILE A 98 6.39 -12.02 6.30
CA ILE A 98 7.84 -12.24 6.35
C ILE A 98 8.58 -11.32 5.37
N ILE A 99 8.10 -11.20 4.12
CA ILE A 99 8.70 -10.30 3.12
C ILE A 99 8.60 -8.84 3.58
N ALA A 100 7.44 -8.41 4.10
CA ALA A 100 7.26 -7.05 4.61
C ALA A 100 8.20 -6.75 5.80
N SER A 101 8.40 -7.72 6.71
CA SER A 101 9.36 -7.59 7.81
C SER A 101 10.81 -7.49 7.31
N ILE A 102 11.21 -8.31 6.32
CA ILE A 102 12.57 -8.25 5.74
C ILE A 102 12.80 -6.90 5.06
N VAL A 103 11.83 -6.42 4.25
CA VAL A 103 11.91 -5.10 3.60
C VAL A 103 11.97 -3.98 4.64
N GLY A 104 11.15 -4.06 5.70
CA GLY A 104 11.19 -3.08 6.80
C GLY A 104 12.54 -3.02 7.52
N VAL A 105 13.17 -4.18 7.80
CA VAL A 105 14.51 -4.25 8.40
C VAL A 105 15.58 -3.70 7.46
N LEU A 106 15.51 -3.99 6.15
CA LEU A 106 16.44 -3.44 5.16
C LEU A 106 16.30 -1.92 5.03
N LEU A 107 15.08 -1.38 5.02
CA LEU A 107 14.83 0.06 5.01
C LEU A 107 15.32 0.73 6.30
N LEU A 108 15.13 0.09 7.46
CA LEU A 108 15.64 0.59 8.73
C LEU A 108 17.18 0.63 8.76
N ALA A 109 17.84 -0.43 8.27
CA ALA A 109 19.30 -0.48 8.16
C ALA A 109 19.84 0.59 7.20
N LEU A 110 19.18 0.79 6.05
CA LEU A 110 19.49 1.86 5.09
C LEU A 110 19.31 3.24 5.72
N PHE A 111 18.20 3.48 6.43
CA PHE A 111 17.91 4.73 7.13
C PHE A 111 18.98 5.07 8.17
N ILE A 112 19.38 4.10 9.00
CA ILE A 112 20.45 4.27 9.99
C ILE A 112 21.78 4.58 9.28
N PHE A 113 22.14 3.85 8.22
CA PHE A 113 23.38 4.08 7.47
C PHE A 113 23.41 5.46 6.81
N LEU A 114 22.31 5.91 6.22
CA LEU A 114 22.18 7.24 5.62
C LEU A 114 22.29 8.34 6.68
N HIS A 115 21.61 8.19 7.82
CA HIS A 115 21.71 9.17 8.92
C HIS A 115 23.11 9.26 9.54
N PHE A 116 23.82 8.14 9.73
CA PHE A 116 25.21 8.14 10.21
C PHE A 116 26.18 8.79 9.22
N ASN A 117 26.01 8.56 7.91
CA ASN A 117 26.83 9.23 6.90
C ASN A 117 26.51 10.72 6.78
N ALA A 118 25.23 11.10 6.89
CA ALA A 118 24.80 12.49 6.88
C ALA A 118 25.33 13.25 8.10
N SER A 119 25.28 12.67 9.31
CA SER A 119 25.80 13.31 10.52
C SER A 119 27.33 13.45 10.50
N HIS A 120 28.06 12.45 10.01
CA HIS A 120 29.51 12.58 9.82
C HIS A 120 29.89 13.65 8.79
N ARG A 121 29.16 13.74 7.67
CA ARG A 121 29.36 14.82 6.68
C ARG A 121 29.02 16.20 7.25
N ALA A 122 27.94 16.32 8.01
CA ALA A 122 27.57 17.55 8.69
C ALA A 122 28.66 18.00 9.68
N ALA A 123 29.16 17.09 10.52
CA ALA A 123 30.24 17.38 11.46
C ALA A 123 31.56 17.76 10.76
N GLN A 124 31.91 17.13 9.63
CA GLN A 124 33.07 17.51 8.82
C GLN A 124 32.90 18.90 8.19
N ASN A 125 31.71 19.20 7.65
CA ASN A 125 31.41 20.50 7.06
C ASN A 125 31.40 21.62 8.12
N GLU A 126 30.85 21.36 9.32
CA GLU A 126 30.86 22.30 10.44
C GLU A 126 32.29 22.58 10.95
N ALA A 127 33.13 21.55 11.04
CA ALA A 127 34.55 21.70 11.38
C ALA A 127 35.31 22.51 10.33
N ALA A 128 35.08 22.25 9.03
CA ALA A 128 35.68 23.00 7.94
C ALA A 128 35.20 24.47 7.90
N ALA A 129 33.91 24.72 8.15
CA ALA A 129 33.35 26.06 8.23
C ALA A 129 33.93 26.87 9.40
N LYS A 130 34.08 26.25 10.58
CA LYS A 130 34.74 26.89 11.75
C LYS A 130 36.20 27.23 11.47
N ALA A 131 36.95 26.36 10.80
CA ALA A 131 38.32 26.63 10.38
C ALA A 131 38.40 27.79 9.38
N ALA A 132 37.54 27.81 8.35
CA ALA A 132 37.48 28.89 7.37
C ALA A 132 37.08 30.24 8.01
N PHE A 133 36.17 30.24 8.99
CA PHE A 133 35.74 31.44 9.69
C PHE A 133 36.88 32.06 10.52
N GLN A 134 37.66 31.25 11.26
CA GLN A 134 38.84 31.73 12.01
C GLN A 134 39.95 32.26 11.08
N GLN A 135 40.10 31.65 9.90
CA GLN A 135 41.06 32.13 8.89
C GLN A 135 40.63 33.49 8.32
N LYS A 136 39.32 33.71 8.10
CA LYS A 136 38.76 34.96 7.59
C LYS A 136 38.73 36.08 8.63
N SER A 137 38.48 35.79 9.91
CA SER A 137 38.52 36.78 11.00
C SER A 137 39.92 37.33 11.26
N SER A 138 40.97 36.59 10.86
CA SER A 138 42.37 37.01 10.98
C SER A 138 42.82 38.01 9.91
N GLN A 139 41.95 38.35 8.93
CA GLN A 139 42.34 39.11 7.73
C GLN A 139 41.42 40.31 7.42
N ALA A 140 40.46 40.64 8.30
CA ALA A 140 39.49 41.71 8.09
C ALA A 140 39.75 42.94 8.98
N SER A 141 40.80 43.71 8.64
CA SER A 141 41.10 45.02 9.25
C SER A 141 40.91 46.18 8.27
N SER A 142 39.69 46.35 7.76
CA SER A 142 39.27 47.57 7.05
C SER A 142 37.75 47.79 7.08
N LYS A 143 37.37 49.05 7.32
CA LYS A 143 36.04 49.69 7.21
C LYS A 143 36.16 50.70 6.03
N PRO A 144 35.12 51.15 5.29
CA PRO A 144 33.65 51.09 5.49
C PRO A 144 32.95 50.25 4.37
N ASP A 145 31.65 50.31 4.04
CA ASP A 145 30.53 51.21 4.43
C ASP A 145 29.15 50.51 4.35
N ALA A 146 28.04 51.26 4.47
CA ALA A 146 26.66 50.77 4.51
C ALA A 146 25.98 50.52 3.14
N GLY A 147 25.23 49.42 3.04
CA GLY A 147 24.32 49.12 1.92
C GLY A 147 23.80 47.69 1.98
N ASP A 148 22.49 47.52 2.23
CA ASP A 148 21.70 46.28 2.29
C ASP A 148 22.39 44.96 2.70
N THR A 149 22.07 44.51 3.91
CA THR A 149 22.18 43.09 4.26
C THR A 149 21.07 42.75 5.25
N LEU A 150 20.06 41.99 4.82
CA LEU A 150 19.15 41.34 5.76
C LEU A 150 19.95 40.26 6.50
N GLY A 151 20.01 40.40 7.82
CA GLY A 151 21.00 39.75 8.66
C GLY A 151 20.62 38.35 9.16
N ASP A 152 21.52 37.79 9.95
CA ASP A 152 21.31 36.53 10.67
C ASP A 152 20.03 36.53 11.54
N ALA A 153 19.48 35.31 11.72
CA ALA A 153 18.55 34.91 12.80
C ALA A 153 17.02 34.90 12.58
N GLU A 154 16.49 34.91 11.34
CA GLU A 154 15.06 34.63 11.10
C GLU A 154 14.83 33.39 10.22
N LEU A 155 14.11 32.39 10.75
CA LEU A 155 13.96 31.04 10.18
C LEU A 155 12.88 30.94 9.09
N LEU A 156 11.86 31.78 9.17
CA LEU A 156 10.76 31.88 8.23
C LEU A 156 10.40 33.37 8.01
N PRO A 157 10.07 33.80 6.78
CA PRO A 157 9.61 35.17 6.54
C PRO A 157 8.39 35.55 7.41
N LYS A 158 8.40 36.72 8.06
CA LYS A 158 7.29 37.16 8.94
C LYS A 158 5.92 37.19 8.27
N ASN A 159 5.89 37.49 6.96
CA ASN A 159 4.67 37.46 6.17
C ASN A 159 4.10 36.05 5.98
N LEU A 160 4.91 34.98 6.09
CA LEU A 160 4.46 33.58 6.11
C LEU A 160 3.80 33.19 7.44
N ILE A 161 4.26 33.73 8.57
CA ILE A 161 3.77 33.36 9.91
C ILE A 161 2.26 33.60 10.03
N GLY A 162 1.55 32.64 10.61
CA GLY A 162 0.09 32.62 10.72
C GLY A 162 -0.57 31.43 10.01
N THR A 163 -1.90 31.46 9.94
CA THR A 163 -2.71 30.40 9.31
C THR A 163 -3.14 30.78 7.90
N TRP A 164 -3.08 29.81 7.00
CA TRP A 164 -3.43 29.91 5.59
C TRP A 164 -4.43 28.82 5.24
N THR A 165 -5.55 29.17 4.62
CA THR A 165 -6.59 28.19 4.27
C THR A 165 -6.80 28.15 2.75
N GLY A 166 -6.90 26.94 2.20
CA GLY A 166 -7.13 26.67 0.78
C GLY A 166 -7.95 25.40 0.60
N THR A 167 -8.20 25.02 -0.66
CA THR A 167 -8.96 23.81 -1.00
C THR A 167 -8.16 22.95 -1.96
N GLN A 168 -7.94 21.68 -1.62
CA GLN A 168 -7.22 20.72 -2.47
C GLN A 168 -7.97 19.39 -2.50
N GLY A 169 -8.21 18.85 -3.69
CA GLY A 169 -8.91 17.56 -3.85
C GLY A 169 -10.33 17.50 -3.28
N GLY A 170 -10.98 18.65 -3.06
CA GLY A 170 -12.29 18.75 -2.41
C GLY A 170 -12.26 18.79 -0.87
N ALA A 171 -11.07 18.80 -0.26
CA ALA A 171 -10.87 19.01 1.17
C ALA A 171 -10.44 20.45 1.45
N THR A 172 -10.92 21.02 2.57
CA THR A 172 -10.38 22.28 3.10
C THR A 172 -9.09 21.98 3.84
N ILE A 173 -8.01 22.67 3.51
CA ILE A 173 -6.71 22.52 4.16
C ILE A 173 -6.31 23.83 4.83
N SER A 174 -5.88 23.76 6.09
CA SER A 174 -5.27 24.85 6.82
C SER A 174 -3.80 24.54 7.14
N LEU A 175 -2.91 25.46 6.77
CA LEU A 175 -1.47 25.45 7.07
C LEU A 175 -1.19 26.55 8.09
N THR A 176 -0.67 26.21 9.26
CA THR A 176 -0.27 27.19 10.28
C THR A 176 1.23 27.16 10.47
N PHE A 177 1.92 28.28 10.18
CA PHE A 177 3.36 28.46 10.39
C PHE A 177 3.58 29.28 11.67
N ALA A 178 4.42 28.76 12.57
CA ALA A 178 4.86 29.43 13.79
C ALA A 178 6.30 29.96 13.65
N GLU A 179 6.67 30.95 14.48
CA GLU A 179 7.98 31.61 14.45
C GLU A 179 9.16 30.66 14.71
N ASP A 180 8.92 29.56 15.42
CA ASP A 180 9.90 28.51 15.73
C ASP A 180 10.13 27.51 14.58
N GLY A 181 9.47 27.72 13.43
CA GLY A 181 9.52 26.83 12.26
C GLY A 181 8.50 25.70 12.29
N THR A 182 7.71 25.54 13.36
CA THR A 182 6.64 24.53 13.44
C THR A 182 5.57 24.81 12.40
N VAL A 183 5.19 23.78 11.65
CA VAL A 183 4.08 23.82 10.68
C VAL A 183 3.04 22.80 11.08
N SER A 184 1.78 23.22 11.25
CA SER A 184 0.65 22.30 11.39
C SER A 184 -0.17 22.27 10.11
N VAL A 185 -0.55 21.07 9.68
CA VAL A 185 -1.35 20.81 8.47
C VAL A 185 -2.64 20.12 8.91
N THR A 186 -3.75 20.83 8.85
CA THR A 186 -5.10 20.28 9.11
C THR A 186 -5.83 20.11 7.79
N THR A 187 -6.32 18.90 7.51
CA THR A 187 -7.14 18.59 6.33
C THR A 187 -8.53 18.18 6.80
N GLN A 188 -9.55 18.93 6.42
CA GLN A 188 -10.96 18.68 6.74
C GLN A 188 -11.72 18.25 5.48
N LEU A 189 -12.42 17.12 5.57
CA LEU A 189 -13.26 16.57 4.50
C LEU A 189 -14.70 17.09 4.60
N SER A 190 -15.45 16.97 3.51
CA SER A 190 -16.84 17.43 3.40
C SER A 190 -17.84 16.68 4.30
N ASP A 191 -17.46 15.52 4.83
CA ASP A 191 -18.20 14.76 5.83
C ASP A 191 -17.96 15.25 7.28
N GLY A 192 -17.12 16.27 7.45
CA GLY A 192 -16.74 16.84 8.75
C GLY A 192 -15.59 16.12 9.45
N SER A 193 -15.09 15.00 8.91
CA SER A 193 -13.89 14.35 9.42
C SER A 193 -12.65 15.21 9.14
N TYR A 194 -11.62 15.08 9.98
CA TYR A 194 -10.37 15.80 9.81
C TYR A 194 -9.16 14.94 10.16
N THR A 195 -8.02 15.28 9.57
CA THR A 195 -6.69 14.83 10.01
C THR A 195 -5.85 16.04 10.36
N GLN A 196 -4.98 15.90 11.36
CA GLN A 196 -3.99 16.91 11.72
C GLN A 196 -2.62 16.26 11.74
N ASN A 197 -1.67 16.89 11.05
CA ASN A 197 -0.27 16.53 11.06
C ASN A 197 0.57 17.73 11.49
N SER A 198 1.82 17.48 11.86
CA SER A 198 2.81 18.53 12.06
C SER A 198 4.17 18.14 11.50
N GLY A 199 4.97 19.17 11.29
CA GLY A 199 6.39 19.10 10.99
C GLY A 199 7.08 20.37 11.47
N ALA A 200 8.38 20.48 11.22
CA ALA A 200 9.14 21.69 11.48
C ALA A 200 10.09 21.97 10.32
N ILE A 201 10.07 23.20 9.81
CA ILE A 201 11.09 23.73 8.90
C ILE A 201 12.26 24.17 9.76
N THR A 202 13.47 23.66 9.48
CA THR A 202 14.69 23.96 10.27
C THR A 202 15.74 24.72 9.47
N SER A 203 15.54 24.87 8.15
CA SER A 203 16.37 25.75 7.31
C SER A 203 15.61 26.12 6.03
N THR A 204 15.65 27.41 5.68
CA THR A 204 15.19 27.94 4.39
C THR A 204 16.30 28.71 3.69
N LEU A 205 16.17 28.90 2.38
CA LEU A 205 16.94 29.88 1.61
C LEU A 205 16.01 30.72 0.73
N PRO A 206 16.16 32.05 0.68
CA PRO A 206 15.42 32.88 -0.27
C PRO A 206 15.87 32.56 -1.70
N VAL A 207 14.92 32.61 -2.63
CA VAL A 207 15.14 32.54 -4.09
C VAL A 207 14.91 33.92 -4.70
N ASP A 208 13.84 34.60 -4.25
CA ASP A 208 13.54 36.01 -4.50
C ASP A 208 12.74 36.58 -3.30
N ASP A 209 12.36 37.86 -3.34
CA ASP A 209 11.66 38.56 -2.25
C ASP A 209 10.31 37.91 -1.84
N THR A 210 9.70 37.12 -2.73
CA THR A 210 8.41 36.44 -2.54
C THR A 210 8.55 34.92 -2.41
N THR A 211 9.69 34.36 -2.77
CA THR A 211 9.88 32.92 -2.99
C THR A 211 11.01 32.39 -2.12
N PHE A 212 10.74 31.35 -1.32
CA PHE A 212 11.75 30.70 -0.50
C PHE A 212 11.71 29.18 -0.64
N ARG A 213 12.90 28.59 -0.63
CA ARG A 213 13.14 27.15 -0.68
C ARG A 213 13.24 26.58 0.73
N VAL A 214 12.58 25.45 0.99
CA VAL A 214 12.76 24.68 2.23
C VAL A 214 13.98 23.78 2.03
N VAL A 215 15.06 24.05 2.77
CA VAL A 215 16.34 23.32 2.66
C VAL A 215 16.39 22.14 3.63
N GLN A 216 15.79 22.31 4.82
CA GLN A 216 15.61 21.23 5.79
C GLN A 216 14.25 21.36 6.46
N ALA A 217 13.55 20.23 6.53
CA ALA A 217 12.34 20.08 7.32
C ALA A 217 12.24 18.66 7.88
N SER A 218 11.44 18.50 8.93
CA SER A 218 11.08 17.23 9.55
C SER A 218 9.56 17.09 9.61
N GLY A 219 9.06 15.85 9.62
CA GLY A 219 7.61 15.58 9.54
C GLY A 219 7.00 16.07 8.23
N ASN A 220 5.70 16.38 8.25
CA ASN A 220 5.01 16.93 7.08
C ASN A 220 4.77 18.44 7.23
N VAL A 221 5.41 19.22 6.36
CA VAL A 221 5.22 20.68 6.25
C VAL A 221 4.59 21.11 4.91
N PHE A 222 4.09 20.17 4.10
CA PHE A 222 3.42 20.43 2.82
C PHE A 222 2.06 19.72 2.70
N PRO A 223 1.04 20.34 2.10
CA PRO A 223 -0.26 19.72 1.90
C PRO A 223 -0.17 18.62 0.83
N GLY A 224 -0.48 17.37 1.21
CA GLY A 224 -0.55 16.22 0.30
C GLY A 224 0.78 15.72 -0.27
N GLN A 225 1.93 16.29 0.13
CA GLN A 225 3.27 15.91 -0.36
C GLN A 225 4.19 15.51 0.78
N LEU A 226 5.13 14.60 0.51
CA LEU A 226 6.23 14.30 1.43
C LEU A 226 7.38 15.28 1.19
N THR A 227 7.94 15.79 2.28
CA THR A 227 9.09 16.70 2.33
C THR A 227 10.40 16.08 1.82
N THR A 228 10.44 14.77 1.63
CA THR A 228 11.64 14.02 1.28
C THR A 228 11.40 13.13 0.07
N GLY A 229 11.95 13.55 -1.07
CA GLY A 229 11.94 12.79 -2.33
C GLY A 229 13.23 13.01 -3.11
N SER A 230 13.70 11.97 -3.80
CA SER A 230 14.86 12.09 -4.70
C SER A 230 14.40 12.69 -6.03
N GLY A 231 14.87 13.90 -6.35
CA GLY A 231 14.70 14.51 -7.68
C GLY A 231 13.85 15.78 -7.76
N TYR A 232 13.45 16.37 -6.63
CA TYR A 232 12.83 17.70 -6.59
C TYR A 232 13.11 18.42 -5.27
N ASP A 233 13.12 19.74 -5.32
CA ASP A 233 13.12 20.63 -4.14
C ASP A 233 11.72 21.23 -3.96
N LEU A 234 11.35 21.54 -2.71
CA LEU A 234 10.09 22.18 -2.36
C LEU A 234 10.28 23.53 -1.69
N GLY A 235 9.29 24.40 -1.83
CA GLY A 235 9.28 25.72 -1.24
C GLY A 235 7.89 26.33 -1.26
N TYR A 236 7.82 27.61 -0.92
CA TYR A 236 6.62 28.39 -1.07
C TYR A 236 6.91 29.70 -1.78
N LYS A 237 5.89 30.18 -2.51
CA LYS A 237 5.83 31.52 -3.06
C LYS A 237 4.64 32.27 -2.47
N LEU A 238 4.86 33.52 -2.06
CA LEU A 238 3.81 34.48 -1.78
C LEU A 238 3.43 35.25 -3.05
N SER A 239 2.18 35.71 -3.12
CA SER A 239 1.76 36.76 -4.04
C SER A 239 2.35 38.11 -3.62
N ASP A 240 2.43 39.05 -4.56
CA ASP A 240 3.02 40.39 -4.35
C ASP A 240 2.29 41.21 -3.26
N ASP A 241 1.03 40.89 -2.96
CA ASP A 241 0.22 41.47 -1.87
C ASP A 241 0.36 40.75 -0.51
N GLY A 242 1.11 39.64 -0.47
CA GLY A 242 1.29 38.79 0.70
C GLY A 242 0.02 38.09 1.20
N GLN A 243 -1.07 38.09 0.44
CA GLN A 243 -2.37 37.50 0.86
C GLN A 243 -2.58 36.07 0.38
N THR A 244 -1.84 35.63 -0.65
CA THR A 244 -1.94 34.28 -1.23
C THR A 244 -0.59 33.56 -1.13
N LEU A 245 -0.62 32.31 -0.71
CA LEU A 245 0.51 31.40 -0.58
C LEU A 245 0.34 30.24 -1.57
N TYR A 246 1.39 29.94 -2.31
CA TYR A 246 1.46 28.84 -3.27
C TYR A 246 2.56 27.85 -2.84
N PRO A 247 2.25 26.56 -2.60
CA PRO A 247 3.27 25.52 -2.54
C PRO A 247 3.90 25.36 -3.93
N ILE A 248 5.24 25.35 -3.99
CA ILE A 248 5.97 25.27 -5.25
C ILE A 248 6.99 24.11 -5.23
N GLN A 249 7.29 23.59 -6.42
CA GLN A 249 8.22 22.49 -6.64
C GLN A 249 9.19 22.80 -7.77
N TRP A 250 10.48 22.58 -7.55
CA TRP A 250 11.52 22.61 -8.58
C TRP A 250 11.94 21.17 -8.91
N GLU A 251 12.01 20.79 -10.18
CA GLU A 251 12.41 19.44 -10.60
C GLU A 251 13.89 19.38 -10.97
N ASN A 252 14.58 18.32 -10.53
CA ASN A 252 15.94 18.03 -10.99
C ASN A 252 15.88 17.35 -12.37
N GLN A 253 16.37 18.05 -13.41
CA GLN A 253 16.51 17.47 -14.75
C GLN A 253 17.77 16.59 -14.84
N GLY A 254 17.69 15.40 -14.23
CA GLY A 254 18.57 14.27 -14.54
C GLY A 254 20.08 14.52 -14.36
N GLY A 255 20.49 15.15 -13.26
CA GLY A 255 21.91 15.35 -12.93
C GLY A 255 22.47 16.73 -13.31
N GLN A 256 21.60 17.68 -13.67
CA GLN A 256 21.93 19.10 -13.67
C GLN A 256 21.60 19.74 -12.31
N ASP A 257 22.24 20.87 -12.02
CA ASP A 257 21.83 21.73 -10.90
C ASP A 257 20.41 22.27 -11.13
N ILE A 258 19.64 22.44 -10.05
CA ILE A 258 18.26 22.90 -10.12
C ILE A 258 18.23 24.38 -10.49
N ASP A 259 17.52 24.74 -11.57
CA ASP A 259 17.22 26.12 -11.93
C ASP A 259 16.09 26.66 -11.02
N TYR A 260 16.47 27.38 -9.96
CA TYR A 260 15.50 27.94 -9.03
C TYR A 260 14.64 29.06 -9.61
N SER A 261 14.95 29.59 -10.80
CA SER A 261 14.08 30.54 -11.50
C SER A 261 12.84 29.88 -12.12
N GLN A 262 12.82 28.55 -12.26
CA GLN A 262 11.74 27.79 -12.89
C GLN A 262 11.13 26.75 -11.95
N TYR A 263 9.96 27.08 -11.38
CA TYR A 263 9.17 26.20 -10.52
C TYR A 263 7.80 25.86 -11.13
N LYS A 264 7.28 24.71 -10.73
CA LYS A 264 5.89 24.31 -10.96
C LYS A 264 5.07 24.58 -9.71
N TYR A 265 3.84 25.05 -9.90
CA TYR A 265 2.85 25.16 -8.85
C TYR A 265 1.45 25.01 -9.45
N ASP A 266 0.53 24.47 -8.67
CA ASP A 266 -0.87 24.38 -9.06
C ASP A 266 -1.62 25.60 -8.52
N LYS A 267 -2.14 26.43 -9.42
CA LYS A 267 -2.94 27.62 -9.09
C LYS A 267 -4.24 27.28 -8.36
N ALA A 268 -4.75 26.05 -8.47
CA ALA A 268 -5.90 25.59 -7.70
C ALA A 268 -5.54 25.28 -6.24
N ASN A 269 -4.27 24.96 -5.93
CA ASN A 269 -3.78 24.70 -4.58
C ASN A 269 -3.20 25.98 -3.94
N ALA A 270 -3.89 27.09 -4.12
CA ALA A 270 -3.58 28.37 -3.50
C ALA A 270 -4.22 28.47 -2.11
N PHE A 271 -3.52 29.10 -1.17
CA PHE A 271 -4.00 29.31 0.19
C PHE A 271 -4.08 30.79 0.49
N THR A 272 -5.19 31.26 1.06
CA THR A 272 -5.36 32.66 1.49
C THR A 272 -5.08 32.79 2.98
N LYS A 273 -4.41 33.88 3.39
CA LYS A 273 -4.13 34.13 4.80
C LYS A 273 -5.43 34.35 5.59
N SER A 274 -5.59 33.64 6.70
CA SER A 274 -6.67 33.89 7.65
C SER A 274 -6.46 35.25 8.33
N LYS A 275 -7.55 36.01 8.46
CA LYS A 275 -7.59 37.31 9.15
C LYS A 275 -7.59 37.15 10.67
#